data_AF-A0A367RJF7-F1
#
_entry.id   AF-A0A367RJF7-F1
#
_cell.length_a   1.000
_cell.length_b   1.000
_cell.length_c   1.000
_cell.angle_alpha   90.00
_cell.angle_beta   90.00
_cell.angle_gamma   90.00
#
_symmetry.space_group_name_H-M   'P 1'
#
loop_
_entity.id
_entity.type
_entity.pdbx_description
1 polymer ?
#
loop_
_entity_poly.entity_id
_entity_poly.type
_entity_poly.pdbx_seq_one_letter_code
_entity_poly.pdbx_strand_id
1 'polypeptide(L)'
;MGFKRDNENPLLCDAVIADEASMLDLFLAYSLVKAVALGKQLLLVGDIDQLPSVGPGKVLADLINSLRVPVVRLTQVFRQAQQSAIVIAAHQINQGDYPTLEPISDNPVSDCLWHSGGYQPEHGVQGICELITDFIPRLGFNPVCDVQVLCPMSRGLVGTRNLNAVLQGLLNPPSADKPEIVRSGMTLRVGDVFDKPLKASVAKLTREDDSLD
;
A
#
# COMPACT_ATOMS: atom_id res chain seq x y z
N MET A 1 23.92 9.45 -9.68
CA MET A 1 23.49 10.02 -8.38
C MET A 1 24.11 9.16 -7.30
N GLY A 2 24.90 9.74 -6.41
CA GLY A 2 25.52 9.02 -5.29
C GLY A 2 24.83 9.36 -3.97
N PHE A 3 24.81 8.42 -3.04
CA PHE A 3 24.39 8.67 -1.67
C PHE A 3 25.46 9.50 -0.94
N LYS A 4 25.04 10.36 0.01
CA LYS A 4 25.97 11.17 0.81
C LYS A 4 26.80 10.33 1.80
N ARG A 5 26.32 9.13 2.11
CA ARG A 5 26.93 8.19 3.06
C ARG A 5 27.40 6.96 2.30
N ASP A 6 28.59 6.49 2.63
CA ASP A 6 29.24 5.33 2.02
C ASP A 6 30.36 4.81 2.94
N ASN A 7 31.29 4.03 2.38
CA ASN A 7 32.37 3.42 3.15
C ASN A 7 33.45 4.42 3.60
N GLU A 8 33.59 5.56 2.90
CA GLU A 8 34.53 6.62 3.29
C GLU A 8 33.87 7.62 4.26
N ASN A 9 32.55 7.77 4.16
CA ASN A 9 31.74 8.58 5.05
C ASN A 9 30.52 7.79 5.60
N PRO A 10 30.74 6.88 6.57
CA PRO A 10 29.69 5.99 7.04
C PRO A 10 28.60 6.71 7.84
N LEU A 11 27.52 5.99 8.11
CA LEU A 11 26.46 6.42 9.02
C LEU A 11 27.03 6.56 10.45
N LEU A 12 26.67 7.68 11.10
CA LEU A 12 27.12 8.00 12.46
C LEU A 12 26.20 7.35 13.50
N CYS A 13 26.08 6.02 13.46
CA CYS A 13 25.25 5.25 14.37
C CYS A 13 25.88 3.89 14.67
N ASP A 14 25.48 3.29 15.80
CA ASP A 14 25.97 1.96 16.20
C ASP A 14 25.17 0.81 15.57
N ALA A 15 23.90 1.05 15.29
CA ALA A 15 23.00 0.11 14.67
C ALA A 15 22.08 0.83 13.66
N VAL A 16 21.76 0.13 12.57
CA VAL A 16 20.78 0.54 11.56
C VAL A 16 19.69 -0.51 11.52
N ILE A 17 18.44 -0.07 11.58
CA ILE A 17 17.26 -0.91 11.37
C ILE A 17 16.59 -0.44 10.09
N ALA A 18 16.50 -1.33 9.10
CA ALA A 18 15.76 -1.08 7.88
C ALA A 18 14.51 -1.95 7.90
N ASP A 19 13.36 -1.29 8.08
CA ASP A 19 12.04 -1.92 7.97
C ASP A 19 11.59 -1.98 6.50
N GLU A 20 10.63 -2.86 6.21
CA GLU A 20 10.15 -3.16 4.86
C GLU A 20 11.25 -3.52 3.86
N ALA A 21 12.24 -4.30 4.32
CA ALA A 21 13.40 -4.72 3.56
C ALA A 21 13.07 -5.59 2.33
N SER A 22 11.84 -6.12 2.23
CA SER A 22 11.31 -6.83 1.06
C SER A 22 11.25 -5.92 -0.18
N MET A 23 11.09 -4.61 0.02
CA MET A 23 11.06 -3.61 -1.05
C MET A 23 12.45 -3.09 -1.46
N LEU A 24 13.52 -3.48 -0.77
CA LEU A 24 14.88 -3.04 -1.10
C LEU A 24 15.37 -3.71 -2.39
N ASP A 25 15.61 -2.89 -3.41
CA ASP A 25 16.31 -3.33 -4.61
C ASP A 25 17.82 -3.48 -4.38
N LEU A 26 18.50 -4.14 -5.33
CA LEU A 26 19.93 -4.43 -5.25
C LEU A 26 20.79 -3.17 -5.08
N PHE A 27 20.46 -2.07 -5.74
CA PHE A 27 21.27 -0.85 -5.72
C PHE A 27 21.13 -0.11 -4.39
N LEU A 28 19.91 -0.06 -3.85
CA LEU A 28 19.63 0.56 -2.56
C LEU A 28 20.22 -0.28 -1.43
N ALA A 29 20.08 -1.61 -1.48
CA ALA A 29 20.70 -2.50 -0.52
C ALA A 29 22.23 -2.41 -0.54
N TYR A 30 22.85 -2.40 -1.72
CA TYR A 30 24.29 -2.18 -1.87
C TYR A 30 24.72 -0.86 -1.22
N SER A 31 23.99 0.22 -1.49
CA SER A 31 24.31 1.55 -0.95
C SER A 31 24.13 1.61 0.56
N LEU A 32 23.09 0.96 1.10
CA LEU A 32 22.83 0.85 2.53
C LEU A 32 23.97 0.11 3.23
N VAL A 33 24.32 -1.09 2.74
CA VAL A 33 25.41 -1.90 3.31
C VAL A 33 26.73 -1.15 3.24
N LYS A 34 27.02 -0.47 2.12
CA LYS A 34 28.25 0.34 1.96
C LYS A 34 28.32 1.47 2.99
N ALA A 35 27.19 2.01 3.44
CA ALA A 35 27.12 3.11 4.41
C ALA A 35 27.21 2.65 5.87
N VAL A 36 27.13 1.34 6.16
CA VAL A 36 27.28 0.79 7.51
C VAL A 36 28.77 0.57 7.80
N ALA A 37 29.29 1.22 8.83
CA ALA A 37 30.69 1.07 9.23
C ALA A 37 30.99 -0.35 9.74
N LEU A 38 32.25 -0.79 9.54
CA LEU A 38 32.75 -2.04 10.09
C LEU A 38 32.55 -2.10 11.61
N GLY A 39 32.07 -3.25 12.10
CA GLY A 39 31.77 -3.46 13.51
C GLY A 39 30.44 -2.87 14.00
N LYS A 40 29.67 -2.20 13.13
CA LYS A 40 28.30 -1.74 13.42
C LYS A 40 27.26 -2.79 13.03
N GLN A 41 26.05 -2.65 13.55
CA GLN A 41 24.96 -3.61 13.32
C GLN A 41 23.99 -3.14 12.23
N LEU A 42 23.53 -4.07 11.40
CA LEU A 42 22.45 -3.87 10.44
C LEU A 42 21.38 -4.93 10.69
N LEU A 43 20.16 -4.49 11.00
CA LEU A 43 18.98 -5.32 11.11
C LEU A 43 18.06 -5.02 9.93
N LEU A 44 17.76 -6.05 9.13
CA LEU A 44 16.76 -5.98 8.07
C LEU A 44 15.48 -6.64 8.57
N VAL A 45 14.37 -5.91 8.52
CA VAL A 45 13.04 -6.39 8.89
C VAL A 45 12.17 -6.30 7.65
N GLY A 46 11.44 -7.36 7.33
CA GLY A 46 10.56 -7.37 6.17
C GLY A 46 9.84 -8.71 6.02
N ASP A 47 8.82 -8.70 5.17
CA ASP A 47 8.01 -9.87 4.86
C ASP A 47 8.41 -10.46 3.50
N ILE A 48 8.79 -11.73 3.48
CA ILE A 48 9.20 -12.43 2.25
C ILE A 48 8.03 -12.79 1.34
N ASP A 49 6.80 -12.81 1.90
CA ASP A 49 5.59 -13.16 1.19
C ASP A 49 4.90 -11.90 0.59
N GLN A 50 5.44 -10.70 0.83
CA GLN A 50 5.04 -9.46 0.18
C GLN A 50 5.56 -9.34 -1.26
N LEU A 51 5.07 -8.34 -1.98
CA LEU A 51 5.56 -8.00 -3.32
C LEU A 51 7.08 -7.71 -3.29
N PRO A 52 7.84 -8.22 -4.28
CA PRO A 52 9.26 -7.93 -4.37
C PRO A 52 9.51 -6.46 -4.73
N SER A 53 10.74 -6.00 -4.52
CA SER A 53 11.18 -4.67 -4.97
C SER A 53 10.87 -4.43 -6.46
N VAL A 54 10.50 -3.19 -6.79
CA VAL A 54 10.28 -2.77 -8.21
C VAL A 54 11.59 -2.81 -9.01
N GLY A 55 12.71 -2.51 -8.35
CA GLY A 55 14.05 -2.60 -8.92
C GLY A 55 14.56 -4.05 -9.01
N PRO A 56 15.70 -4.28 -9.66
CA PRO A 56 16.26 -5.60 -9.81
C PRO A 56 16.76 -6.18 -8.48
N GLY A 57 16.64 -7.51 -8.36
CA GLY A 57 17.13 -8.29 -7.20
C GLY A 57 16.02 -8.67 -6.21
N LYS A 58 16.26 -9.73 -5.43
CA LYS A 58 15.38 -10.15 -4.32
C LYS A 58 16.20 -10.23 -3.04
N VAL A 59 16.79 -9.11 -2.65
CA VAL A 59 17.87 -9.05 -1.67
C VAL A 59 17.53 -9.76 -0.36
N LEU A 60 16.37 -9.46 0.24
CA LEU A 60 15.95 -10.07 1.49
C LEU A 60 15.82 -11.60 1.37
N ALA A 61 15.15 -12.08 0.32
CA ALA A 61 14.96 -13.51 0.08
C ALA A 61 16.30 -14.21 -0.20
N ASP A 62 17.17 -13.60 -1.00
CA ASP A 62 18.49 -14.16 -1.33
C ASP A 62 19.39 -14.23 -0.09
N LEU A 63 19.35 -13.22 0.79
CA LEU A 63 20.08 -13.24 2.06
C LEU A 63 19.58 -14.36 2.98
N ILE A 64 18.27 -14.53 3.10
CA ILE A 64 17.67 -15.62 3.89
C ILE A 64 18.10 -16.98 3.35
N ASN A 65 18.00 -17.18 2.03
CA ASN A 65 18.34 -18.44 1.37
C ASN A 65 19.84 -18.73 1.36
N SER A 66 20.69 -17.70 1.49
CA SER A 66 22.15 -17.88 1.52
C SER A 66 22.65 -18.67 2.73
N LEU A 67 21.89 -18.66 3.83
CA LEU A 67 22.30 -19.21 5.14
C LEU A 67 23.63 -18.62 5.67
N ARG A 68 24.03 -17.44 5.16
CA ARG A 68 25.28 -16.75 5.55
C ARG A 68 25.09 -15.70 6.64
N VAL A 69 23.85 -15.27 6.86
CA VAL A 69 23.48 -14.26 7.85
C VAL A 69 22.53 -14.86 8.88
N PRO A 70 22.55 -14.40 10.15
CA PRO A 70 21.56 -14.81 11.14
C PRO A 70 20.15 -14.41 10.68
N VAL A 71 19.21 -15.34 10.70
CA VAL A 71 17.82 -15.12 10.33
C VAL A 71 16.91 -15.58 11.46
N VAL A 72 15.95 -14.74 11.80
CA VAL A 72 14.86 -15.08 12.72
C VAL A 72 13.55 -14.93 11.96
N ARG A 73 12.77 -16.02 11.85
CA ARG A 73 11.44 -15.99 11.24
C ARG A 73 10.39 -16.00 12.35
N LEU A 74 9.56 -14.97 12.40
CA LEU A 74 8.42 -14.91 13.30
C LEU A 74 7.28 -15.74 12.69
N THR A 75 6.78 -16.72 13.43
CA THR A 75 5.72 -17.64 12.97
C THR A 75 4.39 -17.45 13.69
N GLN A 76 4.37 -16.66 14.76
CA GLN A 76 3.18 -16.44 15.58
C GLN A 76 2.58 -15.06 15.31
N VAL A 77 1.29 -15.04 14.94
CA VAL A 77 0.50 -13.82 14.74
C VAL A 77 -0.14 -13.42 16.06
N PHE A 78 0.31 -12.30 16.65
CA PHE A 78 -0.16 -11.78 17.95
C PHE A 78 -1.17 -10.64 17.85
N ARG A 79 -1.54 -10.20 16.64
CA ARG A 79 -2.66 -9.25 16.48
C ARG A 79 -3.94 -9.91 17.05
N GLN A 80 -4.98 -9.14 17.38
CA GLN A 80 -6.31 -9.63 17.82
C GLN A 80 -7.04 -10.52 16.77
N ALA A 81 -6.29 -11.16 15.87
CA ALA A 81 -6.61 -11.53 14.51
C ALA A 81 -6.62 -13.04 14.26
N GLN A 82 -6.55 -13.90 15.29
CA GLN A 82 -6.78 -15.34 15.09
C GLN A 82 -8.18 -15.63 14.52
N GLN A 83 -9.11 -14.65 14.59
CA GLN A 83 -10.44 -14.71 14.00
C GLN A 83 -10.63 -13.76 12.79
N SER A 84 -9.60 -13.02 12.37
CA SER A 84 -9.72 -12.11 11.21
C SER A 84 -9.75 -12.91 9.92
N ALA A 85 -10.80 -12.75 9.13
CA ALA A 85 -10.94 -13.40 7.83
C ALA A 85 -9.90 -12.86 6.84
N ILE A 86 -9.45 -11.61 6.98
CA ILE A 86 -8.37 -11.04 6.14
C ILE A 86 -7.07 -11.84 6.32
N VAL A 87 -6.69 -12.12 7.56
CA VAL A 87 -5.45 -12.87 7.86
C VAL A 87 -5.54 -14.31 7.37
N ILE A 88 -6.70 -14.95 7.57
CA ILE A 88 -6.96 -16.31 7.08
C ILE A 88 -6.90 -16.35 5.55
N ALA A 89 -7.55 -15.42 4.87
CA ALA A 89 -7.54 -15.32 3.41
C ALA A 89 -6.14 -15.10 2.85
N ALA A 90 -5.32 -14.26 3.48
CA ALA A 90 -3.93 -14.04 3.08
C ALA A 90 -3.09 -15.33 3.17
N HIS A 91 -3.25 -16.11 4.24
CA HIS A 91 -2.58 -17.39 4.38
C HIS A 91 -3.02 -18.42 3.33
N GLN A 92 -4.32 -18.47 3.01
CA GLN A 92 -4.84 -19.35 1.94
C GLN A 92 -4.23 -18.99 0.58
N ILE A 93 -4.19 -17.71 0.23
CA ILE A 93 -3.58 -17.22 -1.02
C ILE A 93 -2.09 -17.62 -1.09
N ASN A 94 -1.34 -17.44 0.00
CA ASN A 94 0.08 -17.80 0.05
C ASN A 94 0.32 -19.31 -0.07
N GLN A 95 -0.66 -20.15 0.29
CA GLN A 95 -0.63 -21.61 0.13
C GLN A 95 -1.13 -22.08 -1.23
N GLY A 96 -1.63 -21.17 -2.07
CA GLY A 96 -2.22 -21.49 -3.38
C GLY A 96 -3.70 -21.91 -3.31
N ASP A 97 -4.35 -21.71 -2.17
CA ASP A 97 -5.76 -22.00 -1.97
C ASP A 97 -6.62 -20.75 -2.26
N TYR A 98 -7.81 -20.97 -2.82
CA TYR A 98 -8.77 -19.89 -3.01
C TYR A 98 -9.43 -19.52 -1.67
N PRO A 99 -9.41 -18.23 -1.26
CA PRO A 99 -9.94 -17.85 0.04
C PRO A 99 -11.45 -17.98 0.11
N THR A 100 -11.97 -18.36 1.28
CA THR A 100 -13.42 -18.37 1.53
C THR A 100 -13.85 -16.98 2.01
N LEU A 101 -14.56 -16.25 1.16
CA LEU A 101 -14.96 -14.86 1.42
C LEU A 101 -16.47 -14.76 1.61
N GLU A 102 -16.90 -13.97 2.60
CA GLU A 102 -18.32 -13.68 2.82
C GLU A 102 -18.82 -12.67 1.78
N PRO A 103 -19.92 -12.93 1.06
CA PRO A 103 -20.51 -11.92 0.19
C PRO A 103 -20.98 -10.69 0.98
N ILE A 104 -20.89 -9.51 0.38
CA ILE A 104 -21.39 -8.28 1.00
C ILE A 104 -22.88 -8.43 1.35
N SER A 105 -23.22 -8.09 2.59
CA SER A 105 -24.58 -8.13 3.15
C SER A 105 -24.81 -6.92 4.04
N ASP A 106 -26.05 -6.65 4.44
CA ASP A 106 -26.37 -5.52 5.32
C ASP A 106 -25.82 -5.69 6.74
N ASN A 107 -25.49 -6.92 7.16
CA ASN A 107 -24.96 -7.24 8.49
C ASN A 107 -23.74 -8.16 8.36
N PRO A 108 -22.60 -7.66 7.86
CA PRO A 108 -21.41 -8.47 7.68
C PRO A 108 -20.87 -8.93 9.03
N VAL A 109 -20.49 -10.21 9.13
CA VAL A 109 -19.85 -10.77 10.33
C VAL A 109 -18.34 -10.93 10.15
N SER A 110 -17.88 -10.97 8.90
CA SER A 110 -16.48 -11.01 8.50
C SER A 110 -15.90 -9.60 8.28
N ASP A 111 -14.61 -9.44 8.56
CA ASP A 111 -13.82 -8.26 8.16
C ASP A 111 -13.27 -8.37 6.73
N CYS A 112 -13.48 -9.50 6.04
CA CYS A 112 -13.09 -9.73 4.66
C CYS A 112 -14.32 -10.10 3.83
N LEU A 113 -14.76 -9.15 3.00
CA LEU A 113 -15.99 -9.25 2.23
C LEU A 113 -15.72 -9.31 0.73
N TRP A 114 -16.57 -10.05 0.02
CA TRP A 114 -16.53 -10.19 -1.43
C TRP A 114 -17.74 -9.52 -2.06
N HIS A 115 -17.47 -8.57 -2.96
CA HIS A 115 -18.51 -8.05 -3.84
C HIS A 115 -18.66 -9.02 -5.01
N SER A 116 -19.79 -9.73 -5.09
CA SER A 116 -20.06 -10.73 -6.14
C SER A 116 -19.95 -10.18 -7.56
N GLY A 117 -20.15 -8.87 -7.73
CA GLY A 117 -19.77 -8.12 -8.93
C GLY A 117 -20.40 -8.64 -10.23
N GLY A 118 -19.95 -8.07 -11.34
CA GLY A 118 -20.26 -8.57 -12.68
C GLY A 118 -18.96 -8.80 -13.46
N TYR A 119 -19.00 -9.67 -14.46
CA TYR A 119 -17.81 -10.08 -15.23
C TYR A 119 -17.26 -9.03 -16.20
N GLN A 120 -17.76 -7.79 -16.14
CA GLN A 120 -17.40 -6.71 -17.04
C GLN A 120 -16.77 -5.55 -16.25
N PRO A 121 -15.75 -4.86 -16.80
CA PRO A 121 -15.07 -3.76 -16.12
C PRO A 121 -16.00 -2.65 -15.62
N GLU A 122 -17.08 -2.37 -16.35
CA GLU A 122 -18.07 -1.34 -16.04
C GLU A 122 -18.79 -1.65 -14.72
N HIS A 123 -19.12 -2.91 -14.48
CA HIS A 123 -19.73 -3.37 -13.23
C HIS A 123 -18.78 -3.18 -12.03
N GLY A 124 -17.47 -3.26 -12.26
CA GLY A 124 -16.47 -3.02 -11.22
C GLY A 124 -16.45 -1.55 -10.78
N VAL A 125 -16.46 -0.62 -11.73
CA VAL A 125 -16.50 0.82 -11.42
C VAL A 125 -17.81 1.16 -10.69
N GLN A 126 -18.94 0.66 -11.19
CA GLN A 126 -20.24 0.88 -10.58
C GLN A 126 -20.27 0.35 -9.13
N GLY A 127 -19.84 -0.90 -8.91
CA GLY A 127 -19.81 -1.50 -7.57
C GLY A 127 -18.92 -0.71 -6.61
N ILE A 128 -17.75 -0.23 -7.05
CA ILE A 128 -16.88 0.63 -6.22
C ILE A 128 -17.60 1.93 -5.83
N CYS A 129 -18.33 2.55 -6.77
CA CYS A 129 -19.10 3.77 -6.49
C CYS A 129 -20.18 3.51 -5.43
N GLU A 130 -20.99 2.46 -5.62
CA GLU A 130 -22.05 2.07 -4.68
C GLU A 130 -21.49 1.75 -3.28
N LEU A 131 -20.32 1.11 -3.21
CA LEU A 131 -19.67 0.84 -1.94
C LEU A 131 -19.27 2.14 -1.23
N ILE A 132 -18.68 3.07 -1.96
CA ILE A 132 -18.17 4.33 -1.41
C ILE A 132 -19.28 5.29 -1.02
N THR A 133 -20.38 5.36 -1.78
CA THR A 133 -21.49 6.27 -1.49
C THR A 133 -22.44 5.73 -0.44
N ASP A 134 -22.68 4.41 -0.41
CA ASP A 134 -23.80 3.85 0.36
C ASP A 134 -23.32 2.85 1.41
N PHE A 135 -22.50 1.87 1.06
CA PHE A 135 -22.15 0.77 1.99
C PHE A 135 -21.19 1.22 3.09
N ILE A 136 -20.10 1.90 2.71
CA ILE A 136 -19.06 2.37 3.63
C ILE A 136 -19.61 3.37 4.66
N PRO A 137 -20.38 4.41 4.27
CA PRO A 137 -21.00 5.31 5.24
C PRO A 137 -21.98 4.62 6.17
N ARG A 138 -22.73 3.61 5.70
CA ARG A 138 -23.65 2.81 6.54
C ARG A 138 -22.91 2.03 7.62
N LEU A 139 -21.68 1.61 7.37
CA LEU A 139 -20.80 0.98 8.36
C LEU A 139 -20.16 2.00 9.34
N GLY A 140 -20.40 3.30 9.15
CA GLY A 140 -19.87 4.37 10.01
C GLY A 140 -18.48 4.86 9.63
N PHE A 141 -17.94 4.44 8.48
CA PHE A 141 -16.64 4.89 7.98
C PHE A 141 -16.78 6.12 7.08
N ASN A 142 -15.82 7.03 7.16
CA ASN A 142 -15.69 8.14 6.23
C ASN A 142 -15.02 7.66 4.93
N PRO A 143 -15.70 7.70 3.78
CA PRO A 143 -15.14 7.20 2.52
C PRO A 143 -13.89 7.95 2.05
N VAL A 144 -13.67 9.18 2.52
CA VAL A 144 -12.51 9.99 2.19
C VAL A 144 -11.33 9.64 3.09
N CYS A 145 -11.53 9.44 4.39
CA CYS A 145 -10.40 9.32 5.33
C CYS A 145 -10.08 7.88 5.72
N ASP A 146 -11.09 7.01 5.74
CA ASP A 146 -10.98 5.68 6.34
C ASP A 146 -10.83 4.57 5.28
N VAL A 147 -11.04 4.90 4.00
CA VAL A 147 -11.08 3.92 2.91
C VAL A 147 -9.99 4.16 1.88
N GLN A 148 -9.38 3.06 1.45
CA GLN A 148 -8.37 3.02 0.39
C GLN A 148 -8.84 2.12 -0.74
N VAL A 149 -8.92 2.66 -1.96
CA VAL A 149 -9.18 1.85 -3.17
C VAL A 149 -7.84 1.42 -3.77
N LEU A 150 -7.66 0.11 -3.95
CA LEU A 150 -6.47 -0.48 -4.58
C LEU A 150 -6.86 -1.11 -5.91
N CYS A 151 -6.06 -0.88 -6.95
CA CYS A 151 -6.24 -1.56 -8.22
C CYS A 151 -4.89 -1.94 -8.86
N PRO A 152 -4.83 -3.07 -9.56
CA PRO A 152 -3.56 -3.61 -10.07
C PRO A 152 -3.03 -2.83 -11.29
N MET A 153 -3.87 -2.03 -11.94
CA MET A 153 -3.58 -1.40 -13.23
C MET A 153 -3.71 0.12 -13.15
N SER A 154 -2.83 0.85 -13.84
CA SER A 154 -2.96 2.32 -13.91
C SER A 154 -3.91 2.81 -15.02
N ARG A 155 -4.13 1.99 -16.05
CA ARG A 155 -4.95 2.31 -17.24
C ARG A 155 -6.14 1.35 -17.34
N GLY A 156 -7.12 1.73 -18.14
CA GLY A 156 -8.38 0.97 -18.32
C GLY A 156 -9.49 1.49 -17.41
N LEU A 157 -10.69 0.92 -17.56
CA LEU A 157 -11.89 1.35 -16.85
C LEU A 157 -11.77 1.18 -15.33
N VAL A 158 -11.19 0.06 -14.86
CA VAL A 158 -10.92 -0.20 -13.43
C VAL A 158 -9.48 0.20 -13.05
N GLY A 159 -8.85 1.07 -13.85
CA GLY A 159 -7.50 1.56 -13.58
C GLY A 159 -7.50 2.80 -12.68
N THR A 160 -6.38 3.06 -11.98
CA THR A 160 -6.26 4.20 -11.04
C THR A 160 -6.65 5.53 -11.68
N ARG A 161 -6.27 5.81 -12.93
CA ARG A 161 -6.60 7.08 -13.59
C ARG A 161 -8.09 7.32 -13.73
N ASN A 162 -8.84 6.30 -14.18
CA ASN A 162 -10.28 6.42 -14.35
C ASN A 162 -10.98 6.45 -13.00
N LEU A 163 -10.60 5.56 -12.07
CA LEU A 163 -11.17 5.53 -10.73
C LEU A 163 -10.93 6.84 -9.98
N ASN A 164 -9.73 7.44 -10.06
CA ASN A 164 -9.48 8.72 -9.42
C ASN A 164 -10.39 9.83 -9.96
N ALA A 165 -10.64 9.89 -11.28
CA ALA A 165 -11.53 10.88 -11.86
C ALA A 165 -12.99 10.66 -11.42
N VAL A 166 -13.46 9.41 -11.41
CA VAL A 166 -14.81 9.04 -10.97
C VAL A 166 -15.00 9.36 -9.48
N LEU A 167 -14.07 8.93 -8.63
CA LEU A 167 -14.13 9.14 -7.19
C LEU A 167 -13.96 10.61 -6.81
N GLN A 168 -13.12 11.37 -7.52
CA GLN A 168 -13.05 12.83 -7.36
C GLN A 168 -14.42 13.47 -7.64
N GLY A 169 -15.12 13.05 -8.70
CA GLY A 169 -16.46 13.55 -9.02
C GLY A 169 -17.49 13.26 -7.93
N LEU A 170 -17.40 12.09 -7.28
CA LEU A 170 -18.33 11.68 -6.22
C LEU A 170 -18.02 12.30 -4.87
N LEU A 171 -16.75 12.30 -4.46
CA LEU A 171 -16.31 12.69 -3.12
C LEU A 171 -15.93 14.17 -3.03
N ASN A 172 -15.46 14.77 -4.12
CA ASN A 172 -15.09 16.18 -4.17
C ASN A 172 -15.64 16.87 -5.44
N PRO A 173 -16.96 16.98 -5.62
CA PRO A 173 -17.56 17.52 -6.85
C PRO A 173 -17.14 18.97 -7.15
N PRO A 174 -17.19 19.39 -8.43
CA PRO A 174 -16.90 20.77 -8.84
C PRO A 174 -17.87 21.76 -8.19
N SER A 175 -17.35 22.90 -7.75
CA SER A 175 -18.12 24.01 -7.21
C SER A 175 -17.45 25.33 -7.58
N ALA A 176 -18.24 26.40 -7.74
CA ALA A 176 -17.73 27.74 -8.05
C ALA A 176 -16.77 28.28 -6.97
N ASP A 177 -16.93 27.82 -5.73
CA ASP A 177 -16.11 28.23 -4.59
C ASP A 177 -14.80 27.43 -4.45
N LYS A 178 -14.59 26.42 -5.31
CA LYS A 178 -13.40 25.56 -5.29
C LYS A 178 -12.52 25.87 -6.48
N PRO A 179 -11.34 26.48 -6.27
CA PRO A 179 -10.34 26.60 -7.33
C PRO A 179 -9.97 25.22 -7.89
N GLU A 180 -9.90 25.11 -9.21
CA GLU A 180 -9.41 23.93 -9.91
C GLU A 180 -8.43 24.31 -11.01
N ILE A 181 -7.45 23.44 -11.25
CA ILE A 181 -6.46 23.58 -12.32
C ILE A 181 -6.41 22.29 -13.13
N VAL A 182 -6.24 22.44 -14.45
CA VAL A 182 -6.03 21.29 -15.34
C VAL A 182 -4.55 21.25 -15.74
N ARG A 183 -3.87 20.14 -15.44
CA ARG A 183 -2.47 19.89 -15.83
C ARG A 183 -2.30 18.48 -16.38
N SER A 184 -1.68 18.38 -17.56
CA SER A 184 -1.37 17.09 -18.20
C SER A 184 -2.56 16.13 -18.34
N GLY A 185 -3.78 16.68 -18.55
CA GLY A 185 -5.01 15.90 -18.66
C GLY A 185 -5.60 15.44 -17.31
N MET A 186 -5.09 15.94 -16.18
CA MET A 186 -5.62 15.70 -14.85
C MET A 186 -6.18 17.01 -14.27
N THR A 187 -7.39 16.94 -13.72
CA THR A 187 -8.00 18.05 -12.97
C THR A 187 -7.61 17.91 -11.51
N LEU A 188 -7.07 18.98 -10.93
CA LEU A 188 -6.72 19.09 -9.53
C LEU A 188 -7.61 20.15 -8.91
N ARG A 189 -8.33 19.80 -7.84
CA ARG A 189 -9.30 20.65 -7.15
C ARG A 189 -8.91 20.77 -5.69
N VAL A 190 -9.13 21.95 -5.10
CA VAL A 190 -8.97 22.13 -3.65
C VAL A 190 -9.85 21.11 -2.90
N GLY A 191 -9.25 20.39 -1.95
CA GLY A 191 -9.90 19.29 -1.23
C GLY A 191 -9.65 17.90 -1.83
N ASP A 192 -9.03 17.82 -3.01
CA ASP A 192 -8.44 16.57 -3.46
C ASP A 192 -7.28 16.19 -2.57
N VAL A 193 -6.97 14.90 -2.55
CA VAL A 193 -5.74 14.43 -1.95
C VAL A 193 -4.85 13.82 -3.01
N PHE A 194 -3.57 14.07 -2.78
CA PHE A 194 -2.46 13.48 -3.48
C PHE A 194 -1.60 12.68 -2.52
N ASP A 195 -1.12 11.54 -2.99
CA ASP A 195 0.07 10.92 -2.40
C ASP A 195 1.32 11.58 -3.00
N LYS A 196 2.37 11.80 -2.20
CA LYS A 196 3.67 12.23 -2.76
C LYS A 196 4.17 11.07 -3.64
N PRO A 197 4.83 11.32 -4.79
CA PRO A 197 5.12 10.26 -5.75
C PRO A 197 6.19 9.30 -5.21
N LEU A 198 5.75 8.23 -4.54
CA LEU A 198 6.48 6.99 -4.33
C LEU A 198 5.82 5.92 -5.21
N LYS A 199 6.66 5.15 -5.90
CA LYS A 199 6.28 4.19 -6.94
C LYS A 199 5.46 3.02 -6.35
N ALA A 200 4.18 3.21 -6.15
CA ALA A 200 3.17 2.15 -6.07
C ALA A 200 1.79 2.79 -6.30
N SER A 201 0.97 2.17 -7.14
CA SER A 201 -0.37 2.67 -7.48
C SER A 201 -1.30 2.57 -6.28
N VAL A 202 -1.35 3.65 -5.50
CA VAL A 202 -2.24 3.85 -4.36
C VAL A 202 -3.03 5.15 -4.61
N ALA A 203 -4.34 5.11 -4.47
CA ALA A 203 -5.22 6.27 -4.59
C ALA A 203 -5.63 6.71 -3.18
N LYS A 204 -4.86 7.54 -2.48
CA LYS A 204 -5.14 7.87 -1.06
C LYS A 204 -5.53 9.33 -0.82
N LEU A 205 -6.33 9.48 0.25
CA LEU A 205 -6.83 10.71 0.85
C LEU A 205 -6.28 10.94 2.28
N THR A 206 -5.47 11.99 2.52
CA THR A 206 -4.93 12.46 3.81
C THR A 206 -4.75 13.98 3.74
N ARG A 207 -5.24 14.65 4.80
CA ARG A 207 -5.10 16.08 5.08
C ARG A 207 -3.91 16.22 6.03
N GLU A 208 -2.92 17.05 5.69
CA GLU A 208 -1.94 17.51 6.68
C GLU A 208 -2.68 18.48 7.62
N ASP A 209 -2.88 18.08 8.88
CA ASP A 209 -3.33 18.97 9.94
C ASP A 209 -2.15 19.88 10.34
N ASP A 210 -2.14 21.10 9.81
CA ASP A 210 -1.38 22.20 10.41
C ASP A 210 -2.19 22.72 11.62
N SER A 211 -1.83 22.22 12.80
CA SER A 211 -2.11 22.90 14.08
C SER A 211 -0.79 23.26 14.76
N LEU A 212 -0.27 24.42 14.37
CA LEU A 212 0.67 25.22 15.14
C LEU A 212 0.20 26.68 15.05
N ASP A 213 -0.66 27.05 16.00
CA ASP A 213 -0.56 28.23 16.88
C ASP A 213 -1.90 28.48 17.61
#